data_AF-A0A832LN09-F1
#
_entry.id   AF-A0A832LN09-F1
#
_cell.length_a   1.000
_cell.length_b   1.000
_cell.length_c   1.000
_cell.angle_alpha   90.00
_cell.angle_beta   90.00
_cell.angle_gamma   90.00
#
_symmetry.space_group_name_H-M   'P 1'
#
loop_
_entity.id
_entity.type
_entity.pdbx_description
1 polymer ?
#
loop_
_entity_poly.entity_id
_entity_poly.type
_entity_poly.pdbx_seq_one_letter_code
_entity_poly.pdbx_strand_id
1 'polypeptide(L)' 'MKAKVILMLILIGLFILFVVQNIEIVNIHFLFFSFPVSLVLLLFIILVVGIIVGMMLTGILSSKKKTTEVNNK' A
#
# COMPACT_ATOMS: atom_id res chain seq x y z
N MET A 1 -28.97 7.04 6.92
CA MET A 1 -27.92 7.68 6.08
C MET A 1 -27.10 8.72 6.85
N LYS A 2 -27.72 9.62 7.63
CA LYS A 2 -26.99 10.66 8.39
C LYS A 2 -25.95 10.11 9.38
N ALA A 3 -26.27 9.03 10.10
CA ALA A 3 -25.32 8.37 11.02
C ALA A 3 -24.10 7.77 10.31
N LYS A 4 -24.26 7.20 9.10
CA LYS A 4 -23.11 6.72 8.30
C LYS A 4 -22.21 7.86 7.88
N VAL A 5 -22.77 9.00 7.46
CA VAL A 5 -22.01 10.19 7.07
C VAL A 5 -21.27 10.79 8.26
N ILE A 6 -21.93 10.90 9.42
CA ILE A 6 -21.32 11.37 10.67
C ILE A 6 -20.19 10.44 11.11
N LEU A 7 -20.41 9.13 11.08
CA LEU A 7 -19.38 8.14 11.39
C LEU A 7 -18.18 8.24 10.44
N MET A 8 -18.43 8.45 9.14
CA MET A 8 -17.37 8.61 8.15
C MET A 8 -16.55 9.90 8.40
N LEU A 9 -17.21 11.01 8.73
CA LEU A 9 -16.56 12.26 9.13
C LEU A 9 -15.70 12.08 10.38
N ILE A 10 -16.20 11.35 11.39
CA ILE A 10 -15.44 11.03 12.60
C ILE A 10 -14.21 10.19 12.24
N LEU A 11 -14.36 9.15 11.42
CA LEU A 11 -13.25 8.32 10.97
C LEU A 11 -12.18 9.11 10.20
N ILE A 12 -12.61 10.00 9.30
CA ILE A 12 -11.70 10.86 8.54
C ILE A 12 -10.96 11.81 9.49
N GLY A 13 -11.65 12.45 10.43
CA GLY A 13 -11.03 13.32 11.42
C GLY A 13 -10.02 12.58 12.30
N LEU A 14 -10.36 11.37 12.73
CA LEU A 14 -9.49 10.53 13.54
C LEU A 14 -8.27 10.04 12.75
N PHE A 15 -8.45 9.73 11.46
CA PHE A 15 -7.36 9.39 10.55
C PHE A 15 -6.40 10.57 10.35
N ILE A 16 -6.93 11.78 10.14
CA ILE A 16 -6.10 12.99 10.03
C ILE A 16 -5.32 13.22 11.34
N LEU A 17 -5.97 13.11 12.50
CA LEU A 17 -5.30 13.23 13.80
C LEU A 17 -4.21 12.17 13.97
N PHE A 18 -4.49 10.92 13.61
CA PHE A 18 -3.50 9.84 13.63
C PHE A 18 -2.30 10.19 12.75
N VAL A 19 -2.52 10.63 11.51
CA VAL A 19 -1.44 11.03 10.62
C VAL A 19 -0.63 12.15 11.24
N VAL A 20 -1.28 13.24 11.69
CA VAL A 20 -0.61 14.43 12.27
C VAL A 20 0.19 14.09 13.52
N GLN A 21 -0.35 13.27 14.41
CA GLN A 21 0.34 12.84 15.63
C GLN A 21 1.53 11.92 15.35
N ASN A 22 1.48 11.17 14.25
CA ASN A 22 2.52 10.23 13.85
C ASN A 22 3.40 10.80 12.72
N ILE A 23 3.41 12.12 12.50
CA ILE A 23 4.37 12.77 11.59
C ILE A 23 5.74 12.77 12.25
N GLU A 24 6.40 11.63 12.19
CA GLU A 24 7.84 11.54 12.41
C GLU A 24 8.54 11.74 11.07
N ILE A 25 9.44 12.73 11.00
CA ILE A 25 10.20 13.02 9.80
C ILE A 25 11.46 12.17 9.82
N VAL A 26 11.61 11.29 8.83
CA VAL A 26 12.79 10.46 8.63
C VAL A 26 13.54 10.94 7.40
N ASN A 27 14.85 11.09 7.51
CA ASN A 27 15.71 11.37 6.37
C ASN A 27 16.06 10.07 5.65
N ILE A 28 15.58 9.93 4.41
CA ILE A 28 15.94 8.80 3.57
C ILE A 28 17.20 9.17 2.79
N HIS A 29 18.21 8.32 2.87
CA HIS A 29 19.40 8.40 2.02
C HIS A 29 19.26 7.37 0.90
N PHE A 30 19.14 7.82 -0.34
CA PHE A 30 19.04 6.95 -1.51
C PHE A 30 20.14 7.27 -2.52
N LEU A 31 21.04 6.29 -2.71
CA LEU A 31 22.25 6.39 -3.54
C LEU A 31 23.10 7.63 -3.22
N PHE A 32 22.82 8.77 -3.86
CA PHE A 32 23.58 10.02 -3.73
C PHE A 32 22.74 11.20 -3.22
N PHE A 33 21.46 10.99 -2.93
CA PHE A 33 20.57 12.05 -2.46
C PHE A 33 19.94 11.69 -1.11
N SER A 34 19.71 12.72 -0.30
CA SER A 34 18.93 12.60 0.92
C SER A 34 17.77 13.58 0.91
N PHE A 35 16.64 13.14 1.44
CA PHE A 35 15.45 13.98 1.55
C PHE A 35 14.59 13.56 2.74
N PRO A 36 13.95 14.52 3.42
CA PRO A 36 13.05 14.25 4.53
C PRO A 36 11.70 13.74 4.01
N VAL A 37 11.18 12.68 4.63
CA VAL A 37 9.85 12.13 4.34
C VAL A 37 9.17 11.79 5.65
N SER A 38 7.84 11.93 5.71
CA SER A 38 7.06 11.42 6.86
C SER A 38 7.11 9.89 6.88
N LEU A 39 7.45 9.30 8.04
CA LEU A 39 7.48 7.84 8.24
C LEU A 39 6.16 7.19 7.82
N VAL A 40 5.02 7.82 8.14
CA VAL A 40 3.68 7.33 7.78
C VAL A 40 3.52 7.26 6.26
N LEU A 41 3.95 8.31 5.55
CA LEU A 41 3.91 8.33 4.08
C LEU A 41 4.83 7.27 3.48
N LEU A 42 6.04 7.10 4.03
CA LEU A 42 7.00 6.08 3.61
C LEU A 42 6.40 4.67 3.76
N LEU A 43 5.84 4.34 4.93
CA LEU A 43 5.20 3.06 5.18
C LEU A 43 4.03 2.81 4.22
N PHE A 44 3.22 3.84 3.93
CA PHE A 44 2.11 3.72 3.00
C PHE A 44 2.58 3.45 1.57
N ILE A 45 3.62 4.15 1.09
CA ILE A 45 4.22 3.91 -0.22
C ILE A 45 4.76 2.48 -0.33
N ILE A 46 5.52 2.03 0.68
CA ILE A 46 6.09 0.67 0.71
C ILE A 46 4.97 -0.38 0.65
N LEU A 47 3.88 -0.18 1.38
CA LEU A 47 2.72 -1.08 1.36
C LEU A 47 2.09 -1.14 -0.04
N VAL A 48 1.82 0.00 -0.67
CA VAL A 48 1.22 0.06 -2.01
C VAL A 48 2.14 -0.60 -3.05
N VAL A 49 3.44 -0.31 -3.01
CA VAL A 49 4.43 -0.94 -3.90
C VAL A 49 4.47 -2.45 -3.66
N GLY A 50 4.48 -2.91 -2.41
CA GLY A 50 4.45 -4.32 -2.06
C GLY A 50 3.21 -5.05 -2.58
N ILE A 51 2.03 -4.43 -2.47
CA ILE A 51 0.77 -4.97 -3.01
C ILE A 51 0.85 -5.09 -4.54
N ILE A 52 1.30 -4.03 -5.23
CA ILE A 52 1.43 -4.03 -6.70
C ILE A 52 2.39 -5.15 -7.14
N VAL A 53 3.56 -5.24 -6.51
CA VAL A 53 4.56 -6.27 -6.79
C VAL A 53 3.99 -7.67 -6.54
N GLY A 54 3.29 -7.88 -5.42
CA GLY A 54 2.67 -9.16 -5.08
C GLY A 54 1.56 -9.57 -6.07
N MET A 55 0.75 -8.61 -6.52
CA MET A 55 -0.26 -8.84 -7.55
C MET A 55 0.38 -9.20 -8.90
N MET A 56 1.41 -8.47 -9.31
CA MET A 56 2.16 -8.75 -10.54
C MET A 56 2.82 -10.14 -10.50
N LEU A 57 3.44 -10.51 -9.37
CA LEU A 57 4.07 -11.82 -9.19
C LEU A 57 3.04 -12.95 -9.27
N THR A 58 1.87 -12.77 -8.66
CA THR A 58 0.77 -13.76 -8.73
C THR A 58 0.25 -13.91 -10.16
N GLY A 59 0.11 -12.82 -10.92
CA GLY A 59 -0.27 -12.86 -12.33
C GLY A 59 0.72 -13.63 -13.20
N ILE A 60 2.03 -13.42 -12.98
CA ILE A 60 3.10 -14.12 -13.70
C ILE A 60 3.14 -15.61 -13.34
N LEU A 61 3.01 -15.95 -12.05
CA LEU A 61 3.15 -17.33 -11.56
C LEU A 61 1.91 -18.19 -11.88
N SER A 62 0.71 -17.59 -11.87
CA SER A 62 -0.54 -18.29 -12.18
C SER A 62 -0.69 -18.63 -13.68
N SER A 63 -0.04 -17.85 -14.57
CA SER A 63 -0.05 -18.12 -16.01
C SER A 63 0.72 -19.39 -16.42
N LYS A 64 1.51 -19.99 -15.52
CA LYS A 64 2.29 -21.22 -15.79
C LYS A 64 1.53 -22.52 -15.53
N LYS A 65 0.32 -22.48 -14.97
CA LYS A 65 -0.41 -23.70 -14.54
C LYS A 65 -1.44 -24.24 -15.54
N LYS A 66 -1.54 -23.69 -16.75
CA LYS A 66 -2.61 -24.03 -17.73
C LYS A 66 -2.15 -24.72 -19.03
N THR A 67 -0.99 -25.38 -19.04
CA THR A 67 -0.45 -26.07 -20.24
C THR A 67 -0.15 -27.56 -20.03
N THR A 68 -0.76 -28.20 -19.03
CA THR A 68 -0.57 -29.65 -18.79
C THR A 68 -1.89 -30.39 -18.55
N GLU A 69 -2.98 -30.07 -19.26
CA GLU A 69 -4.22 -30.88 -19.21
C GLU A 69 -4.95 -31.04 -20.56
N VAL A 70 -4.36 -30.65 -21.70
CA VAL A 70 -5.01 -30.76 -23.04
C VAL A 70 -4.35 -31.83 -23.93
N ASN A 71 -3.64 -32.81 -23.36
CA ASN A 71 -3.10 -33.93 -24.14
C ASN A 71 -3.37 -35.28 -23.50
N ASN A 72 -4.65 -35.56 -23.20
CA ASN A 72 -5.14 -36.93 -23.05
C ASN A 72 -6.68 -36.95 -23.23
N LYS A 73 -7.14 -36.93 -24.47
CA LYS A 73 -8.50 -37.36 -24.81
C LYS A 73 -8.48 -38.06 -26.16
#